data_AF-A0A849RGW3-F1
#
_entry.id   AF-A0A849RGW3-F1
#
_cell.length_a   1.000
_cell.length_b   1.000
_cell.length_c   1.000
_cell.angle_alpha   90.00
_cell.angle_beta   90.00
_cell.angle_gamma   90.00
#
_symmetry.space_group_name_H-M   'P 1'
#
loop_
_entity.id
_entity.type
_entity.pdbx_description
1 polymer ?
#
loop_
_entity_poly.entity_id
_entity_poly.type
_entity_poly.pdbx_seq_one_letter_code
_entity_poly.pdbx_strand_id
1 'polypeptide(L)'
;KTRIGSPFVIIGMEKALASGKQAVCGWEANGGFLTGSDINMNGQILKALPTRDAILPILAVLSIARRESLPLIDIFSRLPKRFSRAALIKQFPRAIGLNIVKQFSPANDSVKIVAFSDETAPTFKDANNQSVPAHAAQADTMNSIKKQLETVFSAAAGFSTINQMNFVDGVRMYFSNGDVAHLRPSGNADELRIYAVADTQVRADQIAAIAVAEPDGLLRKLADIAV
;
A
#
# COMPACT_ATOMS: atom_id res chain seq x y z
N LYS A 1 8.68 2.11 -0.63
CA LYS A 1 7.59 1.78 0.33
C LYS A 1 8.18 0.91 1.43
N THR A 2 7.72 1.04 2.66
CA THR A 2 8.20 0.24 3.79
C THR A 2 7.06 -0.61 4.36
N ARG A 3 7.41 -1.57 5.23
CA ARG A 3 6.42 -2.17 6.13
C ARG A 3 5.82 -1.12 7.05
N ILE A 4 4.63 -1.37 7.57
CA ILE A 4 3.95 -0.51 8.55
C ILE A 4 4.71 -0.55 9.88
N GLY A 5 4.96 0.63 10.47
CA GLY A 5 5.68 0.82 11.72
C GLY A 5 6.87 1.77 11.56
N SER A 6 7.01 2.73 12.48
CA SER A 6 8.07 3.74 12.44
C SER A 6 9.50 3.19 12.32
N PRO A 7 9.90 2.03 12.91
CA PRO A 7 11.25 1.49 12.68
C PRO A 7 11.55 1.21 11.21
N PHE A 8 10.58 0.72 10.43
CA PHE A 8 10.79 0.44 9.02
C PHE A 8 10.84 1.71 8.17
N VAL A 9 10.09 2.74 8.57
CA VAL A 9 10.13 4.06 7.93
C VAL A 9 11.50 4.69 8.12
N ILE A 10 12.05 4.64 9.35
CA ILE A 10 13.37 5.16 9.68
C ILE A 10 14.46 4.45 8.85
N ILE A 11 14.46 3.10 8.83
CA ILE A 11 15.39 2.34 7.98
C ILE A 11 15.28 2.74 6.50
N GLY A 12 14.06 3.01 6.02
CA GLY A 12 13.83 3.50 4.65
C GLY A 12 14.44 4.88 4.41
N MET A 13 14.32 5.80 5.37
CA MET A 13 14.93 7.13 5.30
C MET A 13 16.45 7.05 5.33
N GLU A 14 17.04 6.25 6.22
CA GLU A 14 18.49 6.03 6.30
C GLU A 14 19.08 5.50 4.99
N LYS A 15 18.40 4.52 4.36
CA LYS A 15 18.79 4.03 3.03
C LYS A 15 18.71 5.10 1.96
N ALA A 16 17.68 5.94 1.98
CA ALA A 16 17.56 7.05 1.03
C ALA A 16 18.72 8.04 1.19
N LEU A 17 19.08 8.40 2.43
CA LEU A 17 20.23 9.25 2.73
C LEU A 17 21.54 8.62 2.26
N ALA A 18 21.75 7.33 2.55
CA ALA A 18 22.93 6.59 2.10
C ALA A 18 23.05 6.51 0.58
N SER A 19 21.91 6.56 -0.15
CA SER A 19 21.87 6.65 -1.61
C SER A 19 22.06 8.08 -2.16
N GLY A 20 22.42 9.05 -1.30
CA GLY A 20 22.72 10.44 -1.67
C GLY A 20 21.49 11.36 -1.77
N LYS A 21 20.30 10.92 -1.33
CA LYS A 21 19.11 11.79 -1.31
C LYS A 21 19.26 12.87 -0.24
N GLN A 22 18.91 14.11 -0.60
CA GLN A 22 19.14 15.30 0.24
C GLN A 22 17.90 15.77 1.03
N ALA A 23 16.70 15.53 0.51
CA ALA A 23 15.43 15.89 1.14
C ALA A 23 14.64 14.61 1.44
N VAL A 24 14.81 14.08 2.65
CA VAL A 24 14.25 12.80 3.05
C VAL A 24 13.24 13.00 4.16
N CYS A 25 12.02 12.53 3.93
CA CYS A 25 10.96 12.45 4.94
C CYS A 25 10.27 11.09 4.86
N GLY A 26 9.62 10.72 5.95
CA GLY A 26 8.80 9.53 6.07
C GLY A 26 7.48 9.88 6.72
N TRP A 27 6.44 9.10 6.44
CA TRP A 27 5.15 9.29 7.10
C TRP A 27 4.37 7.98 7.13
N GLU A 28 3.41 7.91 8.06
CA GLU A 28 2.49 6.78 8.19
C GLU A 28 1.04 7.26 8.05
N ALA A 29 0.13 6.36 7.69
CA ALA A 29 -1.29 6.68 7.53
C ALA A 29 -1.98 7.17 8.83
N ASN A 30 -1.34 7.00 9.99
CA ASN A 30 -1.79 7.55 11.27
C ASN A 30 -1.54 9.08 11.40
N GLY A 31 -0.92 9.72 10.39
CA GLY A 31 -0.61 11.14 10.37
C GLY A 31 0.78 11.50 10.92
N GLY A 32 1.50 10.54 11.51
CA GLY A 32 2.86 10.75 12.00
C GLY A 32 3.82 11.03 10.85
N PHE A 33 4.49 12.19 10.90
CA PHE A 33 5.47 12.63 9.91
C PHE A 33 6.88 12.63 10.53
N LEU A 34 7.90 12.26 9.77
CA LEU A 34 9.28 12.15 10.23
C LEU A 34 10.19 12.88 9.24
N THR A 35 11.12 13.69 9.73
CA THR A 35 12.13 14.33 8.90
C THR A 35 13.45 13.59 9.06
N GLY A 36 13.94 12.99 7.97
CA GLY A 36 15.22 12.27 7.93
C GLY A 36 16.40 13.18 7.61
N SER A 37 16.16 14.34 7.00
CA SER A 37 17.17 15.35 6.69
C SER A 37 16.76 16.71 7.26
N ASP A 38 17.76 17.58 7.44
CA ASP A 38 17.52 18.99 7.67
C ASP A 38 16.72 19.59 6.50
N ILE A 39 15.77 20.47 6.80
CA ILE A 39 14.99 21.20 5.81
C ILE A 39 15.42 22.66 5.84
N ASN A 40 15.95 23.16 4.72
CA ASN A 40 16.28 24.56 4.55
C ASN A 40 15.14 25.30 3.86
N MET A 41 14.61 26.33 4.50
CA MET A 41 13.59 27.20 3.93
C MET A 41 13.89 28.65 4.34
N ASN A 42 14.00 29.55 3.35
CA ASN A 42 14.29 30.97 3.55
C ASN A 42 15.55 31.24 4.40
N GLY A 43 16.60 30.42 4.22
CA GLY A 43 17.86 30.54 4.97
C GLY A 43 17.80 30.04 6.41
N GLN A 44 16.64 29.53 6.86
CA GLN A 44 16.47 28.90 8.18
C GLN A 44 16.50 27.39 8.04
N ILE A 45 17.06 26.72 9.04
CA ILE A 45 17.18 25.26 9.07
C ILE A 45 16.23 24.69 10.13
N LEU A 46 15.29 23.86 9.68
CA LEU A 46 14.56 22.95 10.56
C LEU A 46 15.35 21.62 10.64
N LYS A 47 15.81 21.26 11.84
CA LYS A 47 16.60 20.05 12.05
C LYS A 47 15.80 18.78 11.80
N ALA A 48 16.48 17.75 11.31
CA ALA A 48 15.93 16.41 11.21
C ALA A 48 15.40 15.93 12.57
N LEU A 49 14.22 15.31 12.56
CA LEU A 49 13.56 14.69 13.69
C LEU A 49 13.06 13.31 13.22
N PRO A 50 13.90 12.26 13.30
CA PRO A 50 13.58 10.91 12.82
C PRO A 50 12.65 10.17 13.80
N THR A 51 11.62 10.85 14.29
CA THR A 51 10.50 10.32 15.06
C THR A 51 9.22 11.01 14.62
N ARG A 52 8.06 10.48 15.03
CA ARG A 52 6.75 11.01 14.61
C ARG A 52 6.53 12.41 15.20
N ASP A 53 6.24 13.35 14.32
CA ASP A 53 5.80 14.70 14.60
C ASP A 53 4.40 14.93 14.03
N ALA A 54 3.52 15.54 14.83
CA ALA A 54 2.19 15.94 14.43
C ALA A 54 2.10 17.44 14.11
N ILE A 55 3.04 18.25 14.60
CA ILE A 55 3.01 19.71 14.48
C ILE A 55 3.48 20.16 13.10
N LEU A 56 4.60 19.63 12.61
CA LEU A 56 5.12 19.99 11.29
C LEU A 56 4.09 19.84 10.15
N PRO A 57 3.37 18.71 9.97
CA PRO A 57 2.39 18.60 8.89
C PRO A 57 1.23 19.61 9.05
N ILE A 58 0.79 19.90 10.27
CA ILE A 58 -0.25 20.91 10.52
C ILE A 58 0.25 22.30 10.10
N LEU A 59 1.43 22.70 10.55
CA LEU A 59 2.02 24.01 10.21
C LEU A 59 2.31 24.13 8.71
N ALA A 60 2.75 23.05 8.05
CA ALA A 60 3.01 23.05 6.62
C ALA A 60 1.75 23.38 5.81
N VAL A 61 0.62 22.73 6.12
CA VAL A 61 -0.65 22.97 5.41
C VAL A 61 -1.19 24.37 5.72
N LEU A 62 -1.15 24.81 6.99
CA LEU A 62 -1.58 26.17 7.37
C LEU A 62 -0.73 27.27 6.71
N SER A 63 0.58 27.03 6.60
CA SER A 63 1.51 27.93 5.93
C SER A 63 1.18 28.07 4.43
N ILE A 64 0.90 26.96 3.75
CA ILE A 64 0.48 26.97 2.34
C ILE A 64 -0.85 27.72 2.17
N ALA A 65 -1.85 27.40 3.00
CA ALA A 65 -3.15 28.07 2.97
C ALA A 65 -3.03 29.59 3.16
N ARG A 66 -2.20 30.03 4.12
CA ARG A 66 -1.91 31.45 4.34
C ARG A 66 -1.19 32.10 3.17
N ARG A 67 -0.15 31.45 2.65
CA ARG A 67 0.66 31.98 1.52
C ARG A 67 -0.18 32.15 0.27
N GLU A 68 -1.08 31.21 0.00
CA GLU A 68 -1.91 31.22 -1.19
C GLU A 68 -3.24 31.96 -1.00
N SER A 69 -3.52 32.43 0.22
CA SER A 69 -4.78 33.10 0.59
C SER A 69 -6.01 32.25 0.25
N LEU A 70 -5.92 30.94 0.49
CA LEU A 70 -6.98 29.99 0.20
C LEU A 70 -7.45 29.24 1.46
N PRO A 71 -8.75 28.94 1.57
CA PRO A 71 -9.26 27.99 2.53
C PRO A 71 -8.55 26.64 2.45
N LEU A 72 -8.41 25.96 3.59
CA LEU A 72 -7.82 24.63 3.65
C LEU A 72 -8.51 23.66 2.68
N ILE A 73 -9.84 23.71 2.61
CA ILE A 73 -10.61 22.83 1.73
C ILE A 73 -10.22 22.99 0.25
N ASP A 74 -9.88 24.21 -0.18
CA ASP A 74 -9.46 24.48 -1.55
C ASP A 74 -8.05 23.95 -1.82
N ILE A 75 -7.14 24.08 -0.85
CA ILE A 75 -5.82 23.45 -0.92
C ILE A 75 -5.95 21.92 -1.04
N PHE A 76 -6.79 21.31 -0.20
CA PHE A 76 -7.03 19.87 -0.24
C PHE A 76 -7.71 19.43 -1.55
N SER A 77 -8.58 20.26 -2.13
CA SER A 77 -9.29 19.95 -3.38
C SER A 77 -8.37 19.76 -4.59
N ARG A 78 -7.14 20.28 -4.51
CA ARG A 78 -6.10 20.13 -5.55
C ARG A 78 -5.34 18.81 -5.49
N LEU A 79 -5.44 18.07 -4.39
CA LEU A 79 -4.83 16.75 -4.29
C LEU A 79 -5.59 15.76 -5.19
N PRO A 80 -4.92 14.71 -5.70
CA PRO A 80 -5.62 13.63 -6.38
C PRO A 80 -6.74 13.09 -5.49
N LYS A 81 -7.94 12.95 -6.05
CA LYS A 81 -9.11 12.40 -5.35
C LYS A 81 -8.83 10.93 -5.05
N ARG A 82 -8.25 10.64 -3.89
CA ARG A 82 -7.85 9.30 -3.45
C ARG A 82 -8.31 9.10 -2.03
N PHE A 83 -9.37 8.32 -1.88
CA PHE A 83 -10.02 8.04 -0.61
C PHE A 83 -9.63 6.65 -0.14
N SER A 84 -9.50 6.48 1.18
CA SER A 84 -9.13 5.19 1.76
C SER A 84 -10.14 4.73 2.80
N ARG A 85 -10.30 3.41 2.92
CA ARG A 85 -11.07 2.78 3.98
C ARG A 85 -10.35 1.52 4.44
N ALA A 86 -10.20 1.37 5.75
CA ALA A 86 -9.72 0.14 6.36
C ALA A 86 -10.91 -0.67 6.92
N ALA A 87 -10.84 -1.99 6.80
CA ALA A 87 -11.73 -2.92 7.48
C ALA A 87 -10.96 -4.18 7.89
N LEU A 88 -11.55 -4.99 8.79
CA LEU A 88 -10.95 -6.24 9.23
C LEU A 88 -12.02 -7.26 9.62
N ILE A 89 -11.65 -8.53 9.56
CA ILE A 89 -12.38 -9.63 10.20
C ILE A 89 -11.66 -9.96 11.51
N LYS A 90 -12.38 -9.91 12.62
CA LYS A 90 -11.90 -10.35 13.94
C LYS A 90 -12.03 -11.87 14.06
N GLN A 91 -11.23 -12.46 14.96
CA GLN A 91 -11.24 -13.92 15.19
C GLN A 91 -10.97 -14.70 13.89
N PHE A 92 -10.19 -14.10 12.99
CA PHE A 92 -9.73 -14.76 11.77
C PHE A 92 -8.40 -15.44 12.08
N PRO A 93 -8.30 -16.78 12.02
CA PRO A 93 -7.09 -17.47 12.44
C PRO A 93 -5.84 -16.94 11.72
N ARG A 94 -4.86 -16.48 12.49
CA ARG A 94 -3.64 -15.88 11.94
C ARG A 94 -2.90 -16.81 10.98
N ALA A 95 -2.91 -18.12 11.26
CA ALA A 95 -2.29 -19.12 10.39
C ALA A 95 -2.88 -19.13 8.97
N ILE A 96 -4.20 -19.00 8.85
CA ILE A 96 -4.89 -18.91 7.54
C ILE A 96 -4.51 -17.61 6.84
N GLY A 97 -4.51 -16.49 7.55
CA GLY A 97 -4.10 -15.20 6.98
C GLY A 97 -2.66 -15.23 6.45
N LEU A 98 -1.75 -15.86 7.18
CA LEU A 98 -0.36 -16.06 6.74
C LEU A 98 -0.28 -16.99 5.52
N ASN A 99 -1.11 -18.04 5.44
CA ASN A 99 -1.15 -18.94 4.30
C ASN A 99 -1.61 -18.21 3.03
N ILE A 100 -2.67 -17.40 3.13
CA ILE A 100 -3.16 -16.53 2.04
C ILE A 100 -2.01 -15.66 1.51
N VAL A 101 -1.29 -14.96 2.39
CA VAL A 101 -0.17 -14.11 1.96
C VAL A 101 0.93 -14.93 1.30
N LYS A 102 1.28 -16.09 1.87
CA LYS A 102 2.33 -16.97 1.32
C LYS A 102 1.97 -17.47 -0.07
N GLN A 103 0.76 -17.99 -0.27
CA GLN A 103 0.29 -18.55 -1.53
C GLN A 103 0.23 -17.51 -2.64
N PHE A 104 -0.23 -16.30 -2.33
CA PHE A 104 -0.36 -15.24 -3.32
C PHE A 104 0.88 -14.33 -3.41
N SER A 105 2.01 -14.73 -2.82
CA SER A 105 3.29 -14.02 -2.95
C SER A 105 4.27 -14.79 -3.84
N PRO A 106 5.24 -14.10 -4.48
CA PRO A 106 6.31 -14.77 -5.22
C PRO A 106 7.16 -15.64 -4.29
N ALA A 107 7.61 -16.79 -4.79
CA ALA A 107 8.56 -17.65 -4.05
C ALA A 107 9.94 -17.00 -3.86
N ASN A 108 10.34 -16.09 -4.76
CA ASN A 108 11.58 -15.33 -4.65
C ASN A 108 11.36 -14.10 -3.75
N ASP A 109 11.90 -14.15 -2.54
CA ASP A 109 11.78 -13.07 -1.55
C ASP A 109 12.39 -11.73 -1.98
N SER A 110 13.28 -11.70 -2.97
CA SER A 110 13.80 -10.44 -3.51
C SER A 110 12.74 -9.69 -4.34
N VAL A 111 11.73 -10.39 -4.87
CA VAL A 111 10.64 -9.77 -5.62
C VAL A 111 9.64 -9.15 -4.66
N LYS A 112 9.41 -7.85 -4.80
CA LYS A 112 8.42 -7.10 -4.02
C LYS A 112 7.38 -6.39 -4.87
N ILE A 113 7.60 -6.26 -6.16
CA ILE A 113 6.66 -5.65 -7.10
C ILE A 113 6.61 -6.55 -8.33
N VAL A 114 5.39 -6.87 -8.77
CA VAL A 114 5.13 -7.51 -10.05
C VAL A 114 4.14 -6.64 -10.81
N ALA A 115 4.50 -6.22 -12.01
CA ALA A 115 3.59 -5.48 -12.90
C ALA A 115 3.21 -6.34 -14.11
N PHE A 116 1.94 -6.30 -14.47
CA PHE A 116 1.33 -7.10 -15.53
C PHE A 116 1.02 -6.22 -16.73
N SER A 117 1.11 -6.81 -17.92
CA SER A 117 0.78 -6.18 -19.20
C SER A 117 0.03 -7.22 -20.05
N ASP A 118 -0.87 -6.76 -20.90
CA ASP A 118 -1.56 -7.63 -21.86
C ASP A 118 -0.66 -7.98 -23.06
N GLU A 119 0.38 -7.17 -23.32
CA GLU A 119 1.26 -7.29 -24.48
C GLU A 119 2.57 -8.02 -24.18
N THR A 120 3.02 -7.98 -22.92
CA THR A 120 4.36 -8.46 -22.53
C THR A 120 4.31 -9.31 -21.28
N ALA A 121 5.32 -10.16 -21.09
CA ALA A 121 5.51 -10.91 -19.85
C ALA A 121 5.56 -9.96 -18.63
N PRO A 122 5.12 -10.43 -17.44
CA PRO A 122 5.20 -9.64 -16.21
C PRO A 122 6.62 -9.16 -15.92
N THR A 123 6.73 -7.97 -15.34
CA THR A 123 8.02 -7.41 -14.90
C THR A 123 8.13 -7.50 -13.38
N PHE A 124 9.36 -7.70 -12.90
CA PHE A 124 9.65 -8.01 -11.50
C PHE A 124 10.62 -6.99 -10.94
N LYS A 125 10.32 -6.45 -9.76
CA LYS A 125 11.19 -5.48 -9.09
C LYS A 125 11.31 -5.75 -7.60
N ASP A 126 12.42 -5.31 -7.03
CA ASP A 126 12.68 -5.36 -5.60
C ASP A 126 11.97 -4.22 -4.83
N ALA A 127 12.24 -4.10 -3.53
CA ALA A 127 11.67 -3.04 -2.69
C ALA A 127 12.11 -1.61 -3.11
N ASN A 128 13.22 -1.50 -3.82
CA ASN A 128 13.83 -0.25 -4.29
C ASN A 128 13.46 0.08 -5.75
N ASN A 129 12.53 -0.67 -6.34
CA ASN A 129 12.09 -0.53 -7.74
C ASN A 129 13.18 -0.89 -8.76
N GLN A 130 14.21 -1.66 -8.37
CA GLN A 130 15.23 -2.20 -9.26
C GLN A 130 14.73 -3.50 -9.88
N SER A 131 15.06 -3.72 -11.16
CA SER A 131 14.65 -4.92 -11.88
C SER A 131 15.24 -6.18 -11.27
N VAL A 132 14.41 -7.20 -11.08
CA VAL A 132 14.82 -8.55 -10.68
C VAL A 132 14.70 -9.44 -11.90
N PRO A 133 15.75 -10.21 -12.28
CA PRO A 133 15.67 -11.17 -13.37
C PRO A 133 14.53 -12.16 -13.14
N ALA A 134 13.75 -12.42 -14.18
CA ALA A 134 12.62 -13.33 -14.12
C ALA A 134 12.82 -14.49 -15.08
N HIS A 135 12.49 -15.69 -14.60
CA HIS A 135 12.43 -16.89 -15.43
C HIS A 135 10.98 -17.14 -15.90
N ALA A 136 10.81 -17.81 -17.04
CA ALA A 136 9.48 -18.09 -17.61
C ALA A 136 8.52 -18.75 -16.60
N ALA A 137 9.00 -19.74 -15.85
CA ALA A 137 8.21 -20.40 -14.79
C ALA A 137 7.70 -19.44 -13.71
N GLN A 138 8.47 -18.39 -13.38
CA GLN A 138 8.06 -17.38 -12.41
C GLN A 138 6.97 -16.47 -12.98
N ALA A 139 7.08 -16.09 -14.26
CA ALA A 139 6.04 -15.35 -14.97
C ALA A 139 4.73 -16.14 -15.03
N ASP A 140 4.79 -17.43 -15.37
CA ASP A 140 3.62 -18.31 -15.44
C ASP A 140 2.95 -18.47 -14.08
N THR A 141 3.74 -18.66 -13.02
CA THR A 141 3.24 -18.72 -11.64
C THR A 141 2.51 -17.43 -11.26
N MET A 142 3.11 -16.27 -11.52
CA MET A 142 2.47 -14.99 -11.19
C MET A 142 1.21 -14.71 -12.01
N ASN A 143 1.18 -15.13 -13.28
CA ASN A 143 -0.03 -15.05 -14.09
C ASN A 143 -1.15 -15.97 -13.56
N SER A 144 -0.80 -17.16 -13.07
CA SER A 144 -1.75 -18.07 -12.41
C SER A 144 -2.31 -17.46 -11.12
N ILE A 145 -1.43 -16.91 -10.26
CA ILE A 145 -1.83 -16.20 -9.04
C ILE A 145 -2.76 -15.02 -9.37
N LYS A 146 -2.43 -14.21 -10.38
CA LYS A 146 -3.28 -13.12 -10.85
C LYS A 146 -4.66 -13.63 -11.23
N LYS A 147 -4.74 -14.68 -12.05
CA LYS A 147 -6.03 -15.27 -12.48
C LYS A 147 -6.85 -15.77 -11.29
N GLN A 148 -6.23 -16.46 -10.33
CA GLN A 148 -6.90 -16.91 -9.10
C GLN A 148 -7.44 -15.74 -8.29
N LEU A 149 -6.65 -14.68 -8.07
CA LEU A 149 -7.10 -13.49 -7.36
C LEU A 149 -8.26 -12.79 -8.08
N GLU A 150 -8.25 -12.74 -9.42
CA GLU A 150 -9.34 -12.16 -10.23
C GLU A 150 -10.63 -13.00 -10.20
N THR A 151 -10.61 -14.25 -9.73
CA THR A 151 -11.86 -14.99 -9.41
C THR A 151 -12.56 -14.43 -8.18
N VAL A 152 -11.80 -13.91 -7.21
CA VAL A 152 -12.33 -13.31 -5.98
C VAL A 152 -12.58 -11.82 -6.16
N PHE A 153 -11.57 -11.08 -6.60
CA PHE A 153 -11.63 -9.67 -6.97
C PHE A 153 -12.08 -9.53 -8.42
N SER A 154 -13.30 -10.00 -8.69
CA SER A 154 -13.84 -10.12 -10.05
C SER A 154 -14.56 -8.86 -10.53
N ALA A 155 -14.84 -8.82 -11.84
CA ALA A 155 -15.71 -7.80 -12.44
C ALA A 155 -17.11 -7.76 -11.81
N ALA A 156 -17.65 -8.92 -11.40
CA ALA A 156 -18.93 -8.99 -10.69
C ALA A 156 -18.89 -8.32 -9.31
N ALA A 157 -17.73 -8.31 -8.64
CA ALA A 157 -17.48 -7.55 -7.41
C ALA A 157 -17.06 -6.09 -7.69
N GLY A 158 -17.09 -5.66 -8.96
CA GLY A 158 -16.79 -4.30 -9.40
C GLY A 158 -15.30 -3.99 -9.56
N PHE A 159 -14.41 -4.98 -9.60
CA PHE A 159 -12.98 -4.77 -9.84
C PHE A 159 -12.64 -4.86 -11.32
N SER A 160 -11.71 -4.02 -11.78
CA SER A 160 -11.07 -4.20 -13.09
C SER A 160 -9.95 -5.24 -13.01
N THR A 161 -9.16 -5.40 -14.07
CA THR A 161 -7.98 -6.28 -14.06
C THR A 161 -6.90 -5.78 -13.08
N ILE A 162 -6.16 -6.71 -12.49
CA ILE A 162 -4.98 -6.41 -11.67
C ILE A 162 -3.82 -6.05 -12.60
N ASN A 163 -3.29 -4.83 -12.52
CA ASN A 163 -2.13 -4.40 -13.32
C ASN A 163 -0.81 -4.44 -12.54
N GLN A 164 -0.87 -4.49 -11.21
CA GLN A 164 0.33 -4.58 -10.38
C GLN A 164 0.01 -5.22 -9.04
N MET A 165 0.99 -5.91 -8.47
CA MET A 165 0.97 -6.36 -7.09
C MET A 165 2.23 -5.92 -6.33
N ASN A 166 2.10 -5.71 -5.03
CA ASN A 166 3.19 -5.37 -4.13
C ASN A 166 3.15 -6.26 -2.87
N PHE A 167 4.32 -6.78 -2.51
CA PHE A 167 4.50 -7.81 -1.48
C PHE A 167 5.37 -7.35 -0.30
N VAL A 168 5.51 -6.04 -0.10
CA VAL A 168 6.37 -5.48 0.96
C VAL A 168 5.81 -5.79 2.35
N ASP A 169 4.48 -5.81 2.50
CA ASP A 169 3.81 -5.99 3.79
C ASP A 169 2.41 -6.61 3.60
N GLY A 170 2.36 -7.90 3.27
CA GLY A 170 1.14 -8.57 2.80
C GLY A 170 0.99 -8.50 1.28
N VAL A 171 -0.24 -8.63 0.78
CA VAL A 171 -0.52 -8.65 -0.67
C VAL A 171 -1.33 -7.41 -1.04
N ARG A 172 -0.73 -6.49 -1.78
CA ARG A 172 -1.41 -5.28 -2.27
C ARG A 172 -1.61 -5.36 -3.77
N MET A 173 -2.86 -5.37 -4.20
CA MET A 173 -3.29 -5.37 -5.60
C MET A 173 -3.63 -3.96 -6.04
N TYR A 174 -3.16 -3.58 -7.22
CA TYR A 174 -3.56 -2.37 -7.94
C TYR A 174 -4.34 -2.80 -9.16
N PHE A 175 -5.48 -2.15 -9.35
CA PHE A 175 -6.39 -2.43 -10.44
C PHE A 175 -6.28 -1.35 -11.52
N SER A 176 -6.55 -1.70 -12.78
CA SER A 176 -6.46 -0.81 -13.94
C SER A 176 -7.33 0.45 -13.85
N ASN A 177 -8.45 0.40 -13.13
CA ASN A 177 -9.29 1.56 -12.81
C ASN A 177 -8.74 2.45 -11.67
N GLY A 178 -7.57 2.12 -11.14
CA GLY A 178 -6.96 2.83 -10.03
C GLY A 178 -7.37 2.35 -8.63
N ASP A 179 -8.31 1.41 -8.51
CA ASP A 179 -8.65 0.82 -7.20
C ASP A 179 -7.42 0.11 -6.60
N VAL A 180 -7.39 0.02 -5.28
CA VAL A 180 -6.38 -0.73 -4.52
C VAL A 180 -7.07 -1.57 -3.47
N ALA A 181 -6.69 -2.84 -3.38
CA ALA A 181 -7.03 -3.72 -2.27
C ALA A 181 -5.74 -4.26 -1.64
N HIS A 182 -5.52 -4.00 -0.36
CA HIS A 182 -4.32 -4.43 0.36
C HIS A 182 -4.67 -5.32 1.54
N LEU A 183 -4.31 -6.60 1.42
CA LEU A 183 -4.49 -7.64 2.42
C LEU A 183 -3.31 -7.69 3.37
N ARG A 184 -3.59 -7.75 4.68
CA ARG A 184 -2.56 -7.87 5.70
C ARG A 184 -3.07 -8.62 6.93
N PRO A 185 -2.51 -9.80 7.24
CA PRO A 185 -2.71 -10.45 8.54
C PRO A 185 -2.15 -9.58 9.66
N SER A 186 -2.82 -9.54 10.81
CA SER A 186 -2.27 -8.86 11.98
C SER A 186 -1.03 -9.59 12.51
N GLY A 187 -0.04 -8.80 12.95
CA GLY A 187 1.14 -9.33 13.63
C GLY A 187 0.86 -9.77 15.07
N ASN A 188 -0.20 -9.24 15.68
CA ASN A 188 -0.42 -9.27 17.13
C ASN A 188 -1.78 -9.86 17.55
N ALA A 189 -2.65 -10.22 16.60
CA ALA A 189 -4.00 -10.70 16.89
C ALA A 189 -4.50 -11.62 15.76
N ASP A 190 -5.53 -12.42 16.05
CA ASP A 190 -6.29 -13.18 15.06
C ASP A 190 -7.21 -12.25 14.27
N GLU A 191 -6.62 -11.53 13.32
CA GLU A 191 -7.30 -10.59 12.44
C GLU A 191 -6.71 -10.65 11.03
N LEU A 192 -7.59 -10.58 10.02
CA LEU A 192 -7.21 -10.30 8.64
C LEU A 192 -7.74 -8.94 8.23
N ARG A 193 -6.85 -8.05 7.80
CA ARG A 193 -7.16 -6.66 7.46
C ARG A 193 -7.18 -6.46 5.96
N ILE A 194 -8.04 -5.55 5.52
CA ILE A 194 -8.03 -5.00 4.17
C ILE A 194 -7.96 -3.47 4.22
N TYR A 195 -7.13 -2.89 3.37
CA TYR A 195 -7.08 -1.46 3.12
C TYR A 195 -7.47 -1.20 1.66
N ALA A 196 -8.58 -0.48 1.48
CA ALA A 196 -9.09 -0.06 0.18
C ALA A 196 -8.62 1.36 -0.14
N VAL A 197 -8.29 1.63 -1.41
CA VAL A 197 -8.13 3.00 -1.92
C VAL A 197 -8.85 3.12 -3.26
N ALA A 198 -9.63 4.17 -3.44
CA ALA A 198 -10.38 4.43 -4.67
C ALA A 198 -10.52 5.94 -4.93
N ASP A 199 -11.04 6.30 -6.11
CA ASP A 199 -11.19 7.71 -6.50
C ASP A 199 -12.41 8.41 -5.85
N THR A 200 -13.26 7.64 -5.18
CA THR A 200 -14.38 8.14 -4.36
C THR A 200 -14.44 7.44 -3.01
N GLN A 201 -14.93 8.13 -1.97
CA GLN A 201 -15.15 7.52 -0.65
C GLN A 201 -16.15 6.37 -0.73
N VAL A 202 -17.22 6.52 -1.51
CA VAL A 202 -18.25 5.48 -1.71
C VAL A 202 -17.63 4.19 -2.22
N ARG A 203 -16.73 4.26 -3.21
CA ARG A 203 -16.08 3.06 -3.75
C ARG A 203 -15.10 2.45 -2.75
N ALA A 204 -14.32 3.25 -2.03
CA ALA A 204 -13.42 2.73 -0.99
C ALA A 204 -14.20 2.00 0.12
N ASP A 205 -15.36 2.55 0.50
CA ASP A 205 -16.27 1.95 1.49
C ASP A 205 -16.88 0.64 0.98
N GLN A 206 -17.33 0.62 -0.28
CA GLN A 206 -17.84 -0.60 -0.92
C GLN A 206 -16.80 -1.71 -0.92
N ILE A 207 -15.57 -1.44 -1.38
CA ILE A 207 -14.47 -2.44 -1.41
C ILE A 207 -14.23 -3.01 -0.02
N ALA A 208 -14.17 -2.15 1.00
CA ALA A 208 -13.94 -2.59 2.37
C ALA A 208 -15.12 -3.43 2.90
N ALA A 209 -16.36 -3.01 2.63
CA ALA A 209 -17.57 -3.70 3.08
C ALA A 209 -17.73 -5.08 2.44
N ILE A 210 -17.59 -5.20 1.12
CA ILE A 210 -17.70 -6.50 0.43
C ILE A 210 -16.57 -7.46 0.82
N ALA A 211 -15.40 -6.92 1.19
CA ALA A 211 -14.27 -7.75 1.56
C ALA A 211 -14.46 -8.44 2.91
N VAL A 212 -15.04 -7.74 3.89
CA VAL A 212 -15.26 -8.26 5.25
C VAL A 212 -16.69 -8.76 5.48
N ALA A 213 -17.52 -8.80 4.44
CA ALA A 213 -18.87 -9.36 4.53
C ALA A 213 -18.80 -10.82 5.01
N GLU A 214 -19.77 -11.22 5.83
CA GLU A 214 -19.90 -12.59 6.31
C GLU A 214 -21.21 -13.18 5.78
N PRO A 215 -21.24 -14.48 5.41
CA PRO A 215 -20.12 -15.43 5.46
C PRO A 215 -19.23 -15.43 4.19
N ASP A 216 -19.66 -14.75 3.12
CA ASP A 216 -19.10 -14.95 1.77
C ASP A 216 -18.28 -13.75 1.23
N GLY A 217 -17.75 -12.93 2.13
CA GLY A 217 -16.90 -11.79 1.75
C GLY A 217 -15.62 -12.22 1.06
N LEU A 218 -14.97 -11.26 0.38
CA LEU A 218 -13.77 -11.56 -0.41
C LEU A 218 -12.66 -12.23 0.43
N LEU A 219 -12.50 -11.83 1.70
CA LEU A 219 -11.49 -12.41 2.58
C LEU A 219 -11.79 -13.87 2.96
N ARG A 220 -13.07 -14.25 3.03
CA ARG A 220 -13.51 -15.63 3.28
C ARG A 220 -13.27 -16.50 2.05
N LYS A 221 -13.68 -16.01 0.88
CA LYS A 221 -13.41 -16.68 -0.41
C LYS A 221 -11.91 -16.90 -0.66
N LEU A 222 -11.06 -15.95 -0.25
CA LEU A 222 -9.61 -16.14 -0.32
C LEU A 222 -9.13 -17.28 0.58
N ALA A 223 -9.71 -17.44 1.77
CA ALA A 223 -9.36 -18.55 2.66
C ALA A 223 -9.73 -19.90 2.05
N ASP A 224 -10.88 -19.97 1.35
CA ASP A 224 -11.37 -21.22 0.75
C ASP A 224 -10.51 -21.70 -0.41
N ILE A 225 -9.93 -20.78 -1.18
CA ILE A 225 -8.99 -21.12 -2.27
C ILE A 225 -7.54 -21.19 -1.80
N ALA A 226 -7.26 -20.81 -0.55
CA ALA A 226 -5.93 -20.85 0.05
C ALA A 226 -5.71 -22.14 0.85
N VAL A 227 -5.75 -23.28 0.15
CA VAL A 227 -5.55 -24.63 0.70
C VAL A 227 -4.15 -25.13 0.41
#